data_AF-A0A348Y6U1-F1
#
_entry.id   AF-A0A348Y6U1-F1
#
_cell.length_a   1.000
_cell.length_b   1.000
_cell.length_c   1.000
_cell.angle_alpha   90.00
_cell.angle_beta   90.00
_cell.angle_gamma   90.00
#
_symmetry.space_group_name_H-M   'P 1'
#
loop_
_entity.id
_entity.type
_entity.pdbx_description
1 polymer ?
#
loop_
_entity_poly.entity_id
_entity_poly.type
_entity_poly.pdbx_seq_one_letter_code
_entity_poly.pdbx_strand_id
1 'polypeptide(L)'
;MPEKADELITEWQTAFNDRLYFAIKRTNRTGEDAFIKAAIHSGAKHHIPIIAHNDVRFLEQDDFDAHEARVCIAGSYVLADQNRPQTYSDEQYLKTQAQMQQLFADIPQVIDNTLHLATRCNVTLTLGINVLPEFPVPEGETTESFFRLESQRGLENRLDKLFPVEARSDNWSDIRQRYDERLEYELKVILSMGFPGYFLIVMDFIRWAKANGVPVGPGRGSGAGSLVAYALNITDLDPIHYDLLFERFLNPERVSMPDFDIDFCIEGRDRVIDYVAQTYGREA
;
A
#
# COMPACT_ATOMS: atom_id res chain seq x y z
N MET A 1 41.19 10.06 11.48
CA MET A 1 42.08 9.38 12.45
C MET A 1 41.76 7.89 12.39
N PRO A 2 42.72 7.02 12.03
CA PRO A 2 42.50 5.57 11.92
C PRO A 2 41.94 4.91 13.20
N GLU A 3 42.33 5.42 14.37
CA GLU A 3 41.88 4.89 15.68
C GLU A 3 40.36 4.98 15.88
N LYS A 4 39.73 6.08 15.44
CA LYS A 4 38.26 6.20 15.48
C LYS A 4 37.55 5.22 14.56
N ALA A 5 38.20 4.79 13.47
CA ALA A 5 37.60 3.83 12.55
C ALA A 5 37.59 2.42 13.16
N ASP A 6 38.65 2.01 13.86
CA ASP A 6 38.72 0.70 14.52
C ASP A 6 37.69 0.55 15.64
N GLU A 7 37.46 1.61 16.43
CA GLU A 7 36.42 1.63 17.46
C GLU A 7 35.02 1.40 16.86
N LEU A 8 34.69 2.15 15.79
CA LEU A 8 33.40 2.03 15.09
C LEU A 8 33.24 0.67 14.41
N ILE A 9 34.30 0.13 13.80
CA ILE A 9 34.28 -1.21 13.20
C ILE A 9 33.95 -2.26 14.26
N THR A 10 34.56 -2.16 15.44
CA THR A 10 34.31 -3.10 16.53
C THR A 10 32.86 -3.01 17.02
N GLU A 11 32.33 -1.79 17.17
CA GLU A 11 30.93 -1.55 17.50
C GLU A 11 29.98 -2.18 16.47
N TRP A 12 30.26 -2.00 15.18
CA TRP A 12 29.44 -2.54 14.09
C TRP A 12 29.55 -4.06 13.98
N GLN A 13 30.73 -4.65 14.22
CA GLN A 13 30.88 -6.10 14.30
C GLN A 13 30.07 -6.68 15.46
N THR A 14 30.00 -5.99 16.59
CA THR A 14 29.16 -6.39 17.73
C THR A 14 27.68 -6.38 17.36
N ALA A 15 27.23 -5.36 16.61
CA ALA A 15 25.82 -5.21 16.23
C ALA A 15 25.39 -6.14 15.07
N PHE A 16 26.26 -6.34 14.08
CA PHE A 16 25.90 -7.00 12.81
C PHE A 16 26.54 -8.37 12.62
N ASN A 17 27.54 -8.74 13.43
CA ASN A 17 28.26 -10.01 13.34
C ASN A 17 28.76 -10.28 11.91
N ASP A 18 28.40 -11.42 11.33
CA ASP A 18 28.75 -11.89 9.97
C ASP A 18 27.90 -11.24 8.87
N ARG A 19 27.13 -10.20 9.20
CA ARG A 19 26.33 -9.38 8.27
C ARG A 19 26.97 -8.03 7.97
N LEU A 20 28.19 -7.80 8.44
CA LEU A 20 28.97 -6.60 8.14
C LEU A 20 29.89 -6.84 6.94
N TYR A 21 29.90 -5.89 6.01
CA TYR A 21 30.73 -5.90 4.80
C TYR A 21 31.32 -4.51 4.57
N PHE A 22 32.55 -4.45 4.08
CA PHE A 22 33.04 -3.22 3.46
C PHE A 22 32.58 -3.16 2.01
N ALA A 23 31.89 -2.09 1.65
CA ALA A 23 31.44 -1.87 0.28
C ALA A 23 32.43 -0.92 -0.43
N ILE A 24 33.03 -1.37 -1.52
CA ILE A 24 33.95 -0.57 -2.34
C ILE A 24 33.36 -0.29 -3.73
N LYS A 25 33.71 0.85 -4.30
CA LYS A 25 33.26 1.31 -5.61
C LYS A 25 34.39 2.00 -6.36
N ARG A 26 34.32 2.01 -7.69
CA ARG A 26 35.25 2.70 -8.60
C ARG A 26 34.42 3.49 -9.60
N THR A 27 34.06 4.72 -9.22
CA THR A 27 33.21 5.62 -10.01
C THR A 27 33.97 6.89 -10.41
N ASN A 28 35.30 6.87 -10.40
CA ASN A 28 36.18 8.00 -10.72
C ASN A 28 35.94 9.22 -9.80
N ARG A 29 35.53 8.98 -8.54
CA ARG A 29 35.29 10.06 -7.57
C ARG A 29 36.46 10.25 -6.63
N THR A 30 36.66 11.48 -6.18
CA THR A 30 37.76 11.84 -5.27
C THR A 30 37.70 11.02 -3.97
N GLY A 31 38.84 10.45 -3.57
CA GLY A 31 38.99 9.72 -2.31
C GLY A 31 38.70 8.22 -2.39
N GLU A 32 38.20 7.70 -3.52
CA GLU A 32 37.89 6.27 -3.66
C GLU A 32 39.14 5.38 -3.48
N ASP A 33 40.25 5.68 -4.15
CA ASP A 33 41.47 4.87 -4.04
C ASP A 33 42.03 4.79 -2.60
N ALA A 34 41.98 5.92 -1.89
CA ALA A 34 42.41 5.99 -0.49
C ALA A 34 41.50 5.13 0.39
N PHE A 35 40.19 5.22 0.17
CA PHE A 35 39.20 4.41 0.88
C PHE A 35 39.34 2.92 0.56
N ILE A 36 39.51 2.53 -0.71
CA ILE A 36 39.68 1.13 -1.13
C ILE A 36 40.89 0.52 -0.44
N LYS A 37 42.04 1.21 -0.42
CA LYS A 37 43.24 0.74 0.28
C LYS A 37 42.99 0.56 1.79
N ALA A 38 42.30 1.51 2.41
CA ALA A 38 41.94 1.42 3.82
C ALA A 38 40.96 0.27 4.09
N ALA A 39 39.94 0.07 3.25
CA ALA A 39 38.97 -1.00 3.35
C ALA A 39 39.61 -2.39 3.19
N ILE A 40 40.56 -2.55 2.27
CA ILE A 40 41.33 -3.79 2.11
C ILE A 40 42.14 -4.09 3.37
N HIS A 41 42.85 -3.08 3.88
CA HIS A 41 43.67 -3.24 5.10
C HIS A 41 42.80 -3.56 6.33
N SER A 42 41.73 -2.81 6.55
CA SER A 42 40.80 -3.02 7.66
C SER A 42 40.03 -4.32 7.54
N GLY A 43 39.61 -4.70 6.32
CA GLY A 43 38.95 -5.98 6.05
C GLY A 43 39.82 -7.17 6.43
N ALA A 44 41.12 -7.13 6.07
CA ALA A 44 42.09 -8.14 6.47
C ALA A 44 42.34 -8.16 7.99
N LYS A 45 42.46 -6.99 8.62
CA LYS A 45 42.69 -6.87 10.08
C LYS A 45 41.51 -7.41 10.91
N HIS A 46 40.29 -7.06 10.52
CA HIS A 46 39.07 -7.34 11.28
C HIS A 46 38.30 -8.55 10.77
N HIS A 47 38.79 -9.23 9.74
CA HIS A 47 38.15 -10.38 9.09
C HIS A 47 36.75 -10.05 8.55
N ILE A 48 36.59 -8.85 7.98
CA ILE A 48 35.33 -8.37 7.40
C ILE A 48 35.39 -8.57 5.87
N PRO A 49 34.44 -9.30 5.27
CA PRO A 49 34.39 -9.46 3.82
C PRO A 49 34.17 -8.13 3.09
N ILE A 50 34.68 -8.04 1.87
CA ILE A 50 34.57 -6.85 1.02
C ILE A 50 33.68 -7.18 -0.19
N ILE A 51 32.75 -6.29 -0.51
CA ILE A 51 31.87 -6.40 -1.68
C ILE A 51 32.10 -5.21 -2.62
N ALA A 52 31.93 -5.44 -3.91
CA ALA A 52 31.86 -4.35 -4.89
C ALA A 52 30.42 -3.84 -5.04
N HIS A 53 30.28 -2.55 -5.29
CA HIS A 53 29.06 -1.92 -5.79
C HIS A 53 29.44 -0.77 -6.74
N ASN A 54 28.48 -0.28 -7.53
CA ASN A 54 28.72 0.84 -8.47
C ASN A 54 27.99 2.14 -8.08
N ASP A 55 27.41 2.19 -6.87
CA ASP A 55 26.65 3.36 -6.37
C ASP A 55 25.69 3.93 -7.42
N VAL A 56 24.90 3.03 -8.03
CA VAL A 56 24.11 3.29 -9.24
C VAL A 56 23.09 4.40 -9.00
N ARG A 57 23.01 5.36 -9.94
CA ARG A 57 22.07 6.50 -9.91
C ARG A 57 21.20 6.61 -11.15
N PHE A 58 21.60 5.97 -12.24
CA PHE A 58 20.92 5.98 -13.52
C PHE A 58 21.19 4.67 -14.28
N LEU A 59 20.45 4.40 -15.35
CA LEU A 59 20.47 3.10 -16.01
C LEU A 59 21.63 3.00 -17.01
N GLU A 60 21.71 3.94 -17.93
CA GLU A 60 22.73 3.98 -19.00
C GLU A 60 23.72 5.11 -18.74
N GLN A 61 24.97 5.00 -19.24
CA GLN A 61 25.98 6.04 -19.02
C GLN A 61 25.55 7.41 -19.56
N ASP A 62 24.83 7.42 -20.69
CA ASP A 62 24.32 8.63 -21.35
C ASP A 62 23.22 9.34 -20.55
N ASP A 63 22.63 8.69 -19.53
CA ASP A 63 21.65 9.30 -18.63
C ASP A 63 22.28 10.29 -17.63
N PHE A 64 23.62 10.40 -17.59
CA PHE A 64 24.31 11.25 -16.63
C PHE A 64 23.87 12.71 -16.68
N ASP A 65 23.72 13.29 -17.87
CA ASP A 65 23.29 14.68 -18.03
C ASP A 65 21.86 14.91 -17.53
N ALA A 66 20.97 13.93 -17.77
CA ALA A 66 19.60 13.95 -17.26
C ALA A 66 19.59 13.84 -15.72
N HIS A 67 20.45 13.00 -15.16
CA HIS A 67 20.63 12.89 -13.72
C HIS A 67 21.15 14.20 -13.11
N GLU A 68 22.14 14.85 -13.73
CA GLU A 68 22.70 16.13 -13.28
C GLU A 68 21.65 17.25 -13.31
N ALA A 69 20.81 17.30 -14.36
CA ALA A 69 19.68 18.22 -14.42
C ALA A 69 18.70 17.98 -13.26
N ARG A 70 18.35 16.71 -12.97
CA ARG A 70 17.47 16.34 -11.85
C ARG A 70 18.04 16.78 -10.50
N VAL A 71 19.35 16.58 -10.28
CA VAL A 71 20.04 17.00 -9.05
C VAL A 71 20.03 18.52 -8.92
N CYS A 72 20.28 19.25 -10.01
CA CYS A 72 20.25 20.71 -10.00
C CYS A 72 18.85 21.25 -9.67
N ILE A 73 17.79 20.67 -10.25
CA ILE A 73 16.40 21.05 -9.94
C ILE A 73 16.12 20.84 -8.45
N ALA A 74 16.47 19.68 -7.89
CA ALA A 74 16.25 19.38 -6.48
C ALA A 74 17.08 20.28 -5.55
N GLY A 75 18.31 20.61 -5.94
CA GLY A 75 19.23 21.45 -5.19
C GLY A 75 19.04 22.96 -5.41
N SER A 76 18.10 23.38 -6.27
CA SER A 76 17.94 24.78 -6.70
C SER A 76 19.22 25.40 -7.28
N TYR A 77 20.00 24.60 -8.03
CA TYR A 77 21.17 25.05 -8.77
C TYR A 77 20.86 25.21 -10.26
N VAL A 78 21.63 26.09 -10.93
CA VAL A 78 21.60 26.20 -12.38
C VAL A 78 22.62 25.22 -12.97
N LEU A 79 22.21 24.41 -13.94
CA LEU A 79 23.07 23.36 -14.52
C LEU A 79 24.39 23.92 -15.11
N ALA A 80 24.32 25.13 -15.68
CA ALA A 80 25.46 25.84 -16.26
C ALA A 80 26.37 26.54 -15.22
N ASP A 81 26.01 26.57 -13.94
CA ASP A 81 26.85 27.13 -12.88
C ASP A 81 28.03 26.21 -12.60
N GLN A 82 29.26 26.72 -12.80
CA GLN A 82 30.49 25.96 -12.57
C GLN A 82 30.80 25.77 -11.08
N ASN A 83 30.21 26.57 -10.19
CA ASN A 83 30.41 26.45 -8.73
C ASN A 83 29.40 25.49 -8.08
N ARG A 84 28.47 24.92 -8.85
CA ARG A 84 27.51 23.96 -8.32
C ARG A 84 28.22 22.72 -7.77
N PRO A 85 27.66 22.06 -6.74
CA PRO A 85 28.18 20.79 -6.29
C PRO A 85 28.14 19.74 -7.41
N GLN A 86 29.30 19.18 -7.76
CA GLN A 86 29.43 18.05 -8.67
C GLN A 86 29.73 16.80 -7.84
N THR A 87 28.68 16.22 -7.29
CA THR A 87 28.79 15.09 -6.35
C THR A 87 28.73 13.73 -7.05
N TYR A 88 28.37 13.68 -8.33
CA TYR A 88 28.20 12.44 -9.08
C TYR A 88 29.18 12.35 -10.24
N SER A 89 29.34 11.14 -10.75
CA SER A 89 30.16 10.80 -11.92
C SER A 89 29.31 10.06 -12.93
N ASP A 90 29.66 10.17 -14.21
CA ASP A 90 29.04 9.44 -15.32
C ASP A 90 29.23 7.92 -15.19
N GLU A 91 30.21 7.48 -14.38
CA GLU A 91 30.43 6.07 -14.06
C GLU A 91 29.37 5.44 -13.14
N GLN A 92 28.39 6.20 -12.64
CA GLN A 92 27.34 5.70 -11.73
C GLN A 92 26.12 5.09 -12.44
N TYR A 93 26.28 4.55 -13.66
CA TYR A 93 25.25 3.79 -14.37
C TYR A 93 25.18 2.32 -13.95
N LEU A 94 24.16 1.60 -14.41
CA LEU A 94 24.01 0.17 -14.17
C LEU A 94 24.95 -0.63 -15.09
N LYS A 95 26.22 -0.74 -14.70
CA LYS A 95 27.24 -1.52 -15.42
C LYS A 95 26.83 -2.98 -15.60
N THR A 96 27.18 -3.52 -16.76
CA THR A 96 27.10 -4.96 -17.03
C THR A 96 28.05 -5.77 -16.15
N GLN A 97 27.78 -7.06 -16.00
CA GLN A 97 28.66 -7.98 -15.27
C GLN A 97 30.11 -7.95 -15.80
N ALA A 98 30.29 -7.95 -17.13
CA ALA A 98 31.61 -7.94 -17.76
C ALA A 98 32.39 -6.65 -17.42
N GLN A 99 31.72 -5.49 -17.47
CA GLN A 99 32.32 -4.21 -17.08
C GLN A 99 32.75 -4.21 -15.61
N MET A 100 31.91 -4.72 -14.70
CA MET A 100 32.25 -4.82 -13.27
C MET A 100 33.40 -5.79 -13.00
N GLN A 101 33.44 -6.93 -13.71
CA GLN A 101 34.54 -7.90 -13.61
C GLN A 101 35.86 -7.31 -14.10
N GLN A 102 35.85 -6.60 -15.23
CA GLN A 102 37.03 -5.90 -15.72
C GLN A 102 37.47 -4.78 -14.75
N LEU A 103 36.51 -4.03 -14.21
CA LEU A 103 36.76 -2.94 -13.27
C LEU A 103 37.41 -3.40 -11.97
N PHE A 104 37.13 -4.63 -11.52
CA PHE A 104 37.67 -5.22 -10.28
C PHE A 104 38.56 -6.46 -10.55
N ALA A 105 39.18 -6.54 -11.73
CA ALA A 105 39.99 -7.69 -12.13
C ALA A 105 41.20 -7.96 -11.20
N ASP A 106 41.66 -6.94 -10.48
CA ASP A 106 42.73 -7.03 -9.47
C ASP A 106 42.27 -7.66 -8.15
N ILE A 107 40.96 -7.68 -7.86
CA ILE A 107 40.40 -8.24 -6.61
C ILE A 107 39.07 -8.96 -6.91
N PRO A 108 39.06 -10.05 -7.70
CA PRO A 108 37.82 -10.68 -8.17
C PRO A 108 36.89 -11.14 -7.03
N GLN A 109 37.43 -11.46 -5.84
CA GLN A 109 36.63 -11.90 -4.70
C GLN A 109 35.55 -10.90 -4.27
N VAL A 110 35.75 -9.59 -4.52
CA VAL A 110 34.72 -8.59 -4.14
C VAL A 110 33.46 -8.71 -4.98
N ILE A 111 33.57 -9.23 -6.20
CA ILE A 111 32.43 -9.52 -7.08
C ILE A 111 31.76 -10.82 -6.61
N ASP A 112 32.53 -11.87 -6.33
CA ASP A 112 31.98 -13.15 -5.83
C ASP A 112 31.19 -12.97 -4.53
N ASN A 113 31.70 -12.12 -3.62
CA ASN A 113 31.02 -11.80 -2.38
C ASN A 113 29.65 -11.12 -2.59
N THR A 114 29.43 -10.40 -3.71
CA THR A 114 28.11 -9.83 -4.02
C THR A 114 27.07 -10.92 -4.25
N LEU A 115 27.45 -12.01 -4.92
CA LEU A 115 26.57 -13.16 -5.15
C LEU A 115 26.31 -13.93 -3.85
N HIS A 116 27.33 -14.10 -3.01
CA HIS A 116 27.17 -14.68 -1.68
C HIS A 116 26.22 -13.86 -0.80
N LEU A 117 26.30 -12.53 -0.83
CA LEU A 117 25.37 -11.67 -0.12
C LEU A 117 23.96 -11.78 -0.69
N ALA A 118 23.81 -11.72 -2.02
CA ALA A 118 22.51 -11.79 -2.68
C ALA A 118 21.77 -13.10 -2.37
N THR A 119 22.47 -14.24 -2.30
CA THR A 119 21.85 -15.54 -1.97
C THR A 119 21.38 -15.64 -0.51
N ARG A 120 21.93 -14.82 0.40
CA ARG A 120 21.49 -14.71 1.80
C ARG A 120 20.23 -13.84 1.95
N CYS A 121 19.93 -12.99 0.98
CA CYS A 121 18.81 -12.05 1.04
C CYS A 121 17.54 -12.68 0.47
N ASN A 122 16.66 -13.16 1.36
CA ASN A 122 15.35 -13.70 0.99
C ASN A 122 14.27 -12.95 1.75
N VAL A 123 13.49 -12.12 1.05
CA VAL A 123 12.37 -11.36 1.61
C VAL A 123 11.10 -11.78 0.90
N THR A 124 10.12 -12.26 1.66
CA THR A 124 8.80 -12.61 1.14
C THR A 124 7.85 -11.46 1.40
N LEU A 125 7.36 -10.85 0.32
CA LEU A 125 6.28 -9.87 0.38
C LEU A 125 4.98 -10.56 -0.01
N THR A 126 4.04 -10.61 0.92
CA THR A 126 2.69 -11.12 0.64
C THR A 126 1.90 -10.05 -0.11
N LEU A 127 1.66 -10.28 -1.40
CA LEU A 127 0.92 -9.37 -2.27
C LEU A 127 -0.45 -9.96 -2.61
N GLY A 128 -1.44 -9.09 -2.82
CA GLY A 128 -2.78 -9.50 -3.27
C GLY A 128 -3.65 -10.17 -2.21
N ILE A 129 -3.20 -10.21 -0.94
CA ILE A 129 -4.03 -10.60 0.19
C ILE A 129 -4.53 -9.32 0.86
N ASN A 130 -5.85 -9.19 0.98
CA ASN A 130 -6.46 -8.09 1.70
C ASN A 130 -6.40 -8.38 3.20
N VAL A 131 -5.85 -7.43 3.96
CA VAL A 131 -5.85 -7.47 5.42
C VAL A 131 -6.81 -6.37 5.86
N LEU A 132 -8.03 -6.76 6.21
CA LEU A 132 -9.06 -5.86 6.69
C LEU A 132 -9.06 -5.85 8.23
N PRO A 133 -9.30 -4.70 8.87
CA PRO A 133 -9.46 -4.67 10.32
C PRO A 133 -10.71 -5.45 10.73
N GLU A 134 -10.72 -5.95 11.97
CA GLU A 134 -11.91 -6.59 12.52
C GLU A 134 -12.94 -5.51 12.90
N PHE A 135 -14.18 -5.70 12.44
CA PHE A 135 -15.29 -4.84 12.84
C PHE A 135 -15.81 -5.26 14.22
N PRO A 136 -15.96 -4.34 15.19
CA PRO A 136 -16.47 -4.69 16.51
C PRO A 136 -17.95 -5.11 16.43
N VAL A 137 -18.24 -6.36 16.79
CA VAL A 137 -19.61 -6.88 16.86
C VAL A 137 -20.08 -7.01 18.32
N PRO A 138 -21.39 -6.89 18.60
CA PRO A 138 -21.93 -7.10 19.94
C PRO A 138 -21.60 -8.48 20.52
N GLU A 139 -21.56 -8.58 21.85
CA GLU A 139 -21.30 -9.85 22.54
C GLU A 139 -22.37 -10.90 22.16
N GLY A 140 -21.90 -12.11 21.79
CA GLY A 140 -22.77 -13.21 21.36
C GLY A 140 -23.10 -13.22 19.86
N GLU A 141 -22.68 -12.21 19.10
CA GLU A 141 -22.84 -12.14 17.65
C GLU A 141 -21.54 -12.50 16.90
N THR A 142 -21.70 -12.98 15.68
CA THR A 142 -20.62 -13.14 14.69
C THR A 142 -20.68 -12.02 13.67
N THR A 143 -19.60 -11.76 12.93
CA THR A 143 -19.62 -10.81 11.81
C THR A 143 -20.72 -11.15 10.80
N GLU A 144 -20.95 -12.44 10.52
CA GLU A 144 -22.02 -12.88 9.63
C GLU A 144 -23.42 -12.57 10.19
N SER A 145 -23.71 -12.99 11.42
CA SER A 145 -25.03 -12.80 12.02
C SER A 145 -25.36 -11.31 12.21
N PHE A 146 -24.38 -10.52 12.65
CA PHE A 146 -24.52 -9.07 12.76
C PHE A 146 -24.74 -8.41 11.40
N PHE A 147 -23.98 -8.81 10.37
CA PHE A 147 -24.12 -8.28 9.01
C PHE A 147 -25.50 -8.56 8.41
N ARG A 148 -26.03 -9.78 8.59
CA ARG A 148 -27.39 -10.14 8.15
C ARG A 148 -28.44 -9.30 8.88
N LEU A 149 -28.33 -9.19 10.20
CA LEU A 149 -29.26 -8.44 11.04
C LEU A 149 -29.30 -6.96 10.65
N GLU A 150 -28.15 -6.31 10.50
CA GLU A 150 -28.08 -4.90 10.12
C GLU A 150 -28.59 -4.65 8.69
N SER A 151 -28.34 -5.58 7.77
CA SER A 151 -28.84 -5.48 6.39
C SER A 151 -30.37 -5.62 6.33
N GLN A 152 -30.94 -6.56 7.10
CA GLN A 152 -32.40 -6.72 7.20
C GLN A 152 -33.06 -5.49 7.83
N ARG A 153 -32.55 -5.03 8.98
CA ARG A 153 -33.04 -3.79 9.63
C ARG A 153 -32.94 -2.59 8.72
N GLY A 154 -31.83 -2.48 7.97
CA GLY A 154 -31.61 -1.43 6.99
C GLY A 154 -32.67 -1.45 5.87
N LEU A 155 -32.96 -2.64 5.34
CA LEU A 155 -33.98 -2.81 4.30
C LEU A 155 -35.37 -2.45 4.81
N GLU A 156 -35.77 -2.89 6.00
CA GLU A 156 -37.06 -2.50 6.61
C GLU A 156 -37.21 -0.98 6.67
N ASN A 157 -36.19 -0.29 7.20
CA ASN A 157 -36.19 1.16 7.31
C ASN A 157 -36.28 1.87 5.95
N ARG A 158 -35.66 1.32 4.90
CA ARG A 158 -35.75 1.85 3.53
C ARG A 158 -37.14 1.64 2.95
N LEU A 159 -37.71 0.45 3.13
CA LEU A 159 -39.02 0.07 2.61
C LEU A 159 -40.16 0.82 3.29
N ASP A 160 -40.12 1.01 4.61
CA ASP A 160 -41.12 1.81 5.33
C ASP A 160 -41.12 3.28 4.89
N LYS A 161 -39.96 3.82 4.47
CA LYS A 161 -39.86 5.17 3.92
C LYS A 161 -40.33 5.28 2.47
N LEU A 162 -40.00 4.30 1.62
CA LEU A 162 -40.40 4.28 0.22
C LEU A 162 -41.89 3.95 0.05
N PHE A 163 -42.39 3.04 0.88
CA PHE A 163 -43.75 2.52 0.86
C PHE A 163 -44.37 2.56 2.27
N PRO A 164 -44.75 3.76 2.76
CA PRO A 164 -45.50 3.90 4.00
C PRO A 164 -46.71 2.99 4.03
N VAL A 165 -47.09 2.48 5.21
CA VAL A 165 -48.16 1.48 5.36
C VAL A 165 -49.45 1.91 4.68
N GLU A 166 -49.76 3.21 4.73
CA GLU A 166 -50.96 3.82 4.16
C GLU A 166 -50.92 3.91 2.61
N ALA A 167 -49.72 3.88 2.04
CA ALA A 167 -49.47 3.97 0.59
C ALA A 167 -49.21 2.60 -0.05
N ARG A 168 -49.26 1.50 0.72
CA ARG A 168 -49.07 0.14 0.21
C ARG A 168 -50.28 -0.27 -0.63
N SER A 169 -50.03 -0.57 -1.89
CA SER A 169 -51.01 -1.12 -2.83
C SER A 169 -51.22 -2.62 -2.62
N ASP A 170 -52.25 -3.18 -3.24
CA ASP A 170 -52.60 -4.61 -3.14
C ASP A 170 -51.47 -5.56 -3.58
N ASN A 171 -50.56 -5.08 -4.43
CA ASN A 171 -49.37 -5.81 -4.90
C ASN A 171 -48.13 -5.64 -3.99
N TRP A 172 -48.28 -5.09 -2.78
CA TRP A 172 -47.17 -4.89 -1.84
C TRP A 172 -46.39 -6.17 -1.57
N SER A 173 -47.07 -7.30 -1.44
CA SER A 173 -46.43 -8.60 -1.21
C SER A 173 -45.43 -8.95 -2.33
N ASP A 174 -45.82 -8.74 -3.58
CA ASP A 174 -44.95 -9.02 -4.74
C ASP A 174 -43.78 -8.04 -4.82
N ILE A 175 -44.02 -6.76 -4.49
CA ILE A 175 -42.95 -5.75 -4.41
C ILE A 175 -41.94 -6.18 -3.34
N ARG A 176 -42.43 -6.47 -2.12
CA ARG A 176 -41.59 -6.85 -0.98
C ARG A 176 -40.75 -8.09 -1.27
N GLN A 177 -41.36 -9.11 -1.86
CA GLN A 177 -40.69 -10.36 -2.20
C GLN A 177 -39.46 -10.13 -3.09
N ARG A 178 -39.53 -9.21 -4.07
CA ARG A 178 -38.38 -8.87 -4.93
C ARG A 178 -37.19 -8.31 -4.15
N TYR A 179 -37.44 -7.49 -3.13
CA TYR A 179 -36.37 -6.95 -2.28
C TYR A 179 -35.78 -8.03 -1.37
N ASP A 180 -36.62 -8.87 -0.76
CA ASP A 180 -36.16 -9.95 0.13
C ASP A 180 -35.30 -10.98 -0.63
N GLU A 181 -35.74 -11.38 -1.83
CA GLU A 181 -34.99 -12.32 -2.67
C GLU A 181 -33.63 -11.75 -3.10
N ARG A 182 -33.61 -10.48 -3.50
CA ARG A 182 -32.35 -9.80 -3.88
C ARG A 182 -31.42 -9.65 -2.68
N LEU A 183 -31.95 -9.30 -1.49
CA LEU A 183 -31.16 -9.15 -0.28
C LEU A 183 -30.51 -10.48 0.11
N GLU A 184 -31.26 -11.57 0.13
CA GLU A 184 -30.70 -12.89 0.51
C GLU A 184 -29.65 -13.38 -0.49
N TYR A 185 -29.88 -13.15 -1.79
CA TYR A 185 -28.89 -13.46 -2.82
C TYR A 185 -27.57 -12.71 -2.58
N GLU A 186 -27.62 -11.38 -2.42
CA GLU A 186 -26.43 -10.55 -2.20
C GLU A 186 -25.71 -10.91 -0.89
N LEU A 187 -26.46 -11.10 0.21
CA LEU A 187 -25.91 -11.52 1.50
C LEU A 187 -25.12 -12.82 1.37
N LYS A 188 -25.69 -13.83 0.69
CA LYS A 188 -25.02 -15.11 0.46
C LYS A 188 -23.73 -14.96 -0.32
N VAL A 189 -23.72 -14.15 -1.38
CA VAL A 189 -22.52 -13.91 -2.18
C VAL A 189 -21.44 -13.20 -1.35
N ILE A 190 -21.78 -12.10 -0.68
CA ILE A 190 -20.84 -11.30 0.13
C ILE A 190 -20.21 -12.14 1.24
N LEU A 191 -21.01 -12.96 1.93
CA LEU A 191 -20.55 -13.87 2.97
C LEU A 191 -19.60 -14.95 2.42
N SER A 192 -19.97 -15.57 1.30
CA SER A 192 -19.14 -16.60 0.66
C SER A 192 -17.77 -16.09 0.20
N MET A 193 -17.68 -14.79 -0.12
CA MET A 193 -16.45 -14.14 -0.59
C MET A 193 -15.63 -13.51 0.55
N GLY A 194 -16.11 -13.56 1.79
CA GLY A 194 -15.38 -13.06 2.94
C GLY A 194 -15.34 -11.54 3.08
N PHE A 195 -16.33 -10.82 2.53
CA PHE A 195 -16.40 -9.36 2.61
C PHE A 195 -17.43 -8.75 3.61
N PRO A 196 -18.06 -9.46 4.57
CA PRO A 196 -19.04 -8.81 5.45
C PRO A 196 -18.38 -7.74 6.34
N GLY A 197 -17.15 -7.98 6.83
CA GLY A 197 -16.41 -7.00 7.63
C GLY A 197 -16.13 -5.71 6.86
N TYR A 198 -15.78 -5.80 5.58
CA TYR A 198 -15.57 -4.64 4.71
C TYR A 198 -16.83 -3.76 4.63
N PHE A 199 -17.99 -4.36 4.38
CA PHE A 199 -19.25 -3.61 4.31
C PHE A 199 -19.61 -2.98 5.65
N LEU A 200 -19.37 -3.65 6.77
CA LEU A 200 -19.63 -3.11 8.10
C LEU A 200 -18.74 -1.91 8.42
N ILE A 201 -17.44 -1.97 8.09
CA ILE A 201 -16.52 -0.84 8.24
C ILE A 201 -17.00 0.34 7.39
N VAL A 202 -17.35 0.09 6.13
CA VAL A 202 -17.83 1.13 5.22
C VAL A 202 -19.13 1.76 5.70
N MET A 203 -20.08 0.94 6.12
CA MET A 203 -21.32 1.38 6.75
C MET A 203 -21.04 2.30 7.95
N ASP A 204 -20.13 1.90 8.82
CA ASP A 204 -19.87 2.59 10.08
C ASP A 204 -19.35 4.02 9.87
N PHE A 205 -18.28 4.20 9.09
CA PHE A 205 -17.74 5.56 8.90
C PHE A 205 -18.67 6.44 8.07
N ILE A 206 -19.49 5.89 7.16
CA ILE A 206 -20.53 6.65 6.45
C ILE A 206 -21.64 7.09 7.41
N ARG A 207 -22.13 6.19 8.27
CA ARG A 207 -23.15 6.52 9.28
C ARG A 207 -22.62 7.57 10.25
N TRP A 208 -21.38 7.41 10.70
CA TRP A 208 -20.70 8.39 11.54
C TRP A 208 -20.60 9.75 10.86
N ALA A 209 -20.16 9.80 9.59
CA ALA A 209 -20.06 11.03 8.82
C ALA A 209 -21.41 11.76 8.72
N LYS A 210 -22.46 11.05 8.31
CA LYS A 210 -23.84 11.58 8.22
C LYS A 210 -24.33 12.11 9.57
N ALA A 211 -24.09 11.38 10.67
CA ALA A 211 -24.50 11.78 12.02
C ALA A 211 -23.73 13.00 12.57
N ASN A 212 -22.49 13.22 12.10
CA ASN A 212 -21.60 14.28 12.57
C ASN A 212 -21.55 15.50 11.63
N GLY A 213 -22.55 15.61 10.75
CA GLY A 213 -22.73 16.75 9.85
C GLY A 213 -21.73 16.80 8.70
N VAL A 214 -21.10 15.67 8.35
CA VAL A 214 -20.25 15.57 7.15
C VAL A 214 -21.11 15.07 5.99
N PRO A 215 -21.36 15.90 4.96
CA PRO A 215 -22.10 15.46 3.78
C PRO A 215 -21.37 14.32 3.07
N VAL A 216 -22.12 13.26 2.76
CA VAL A 216 -21.64 12.10 1.99
C VAL A 216 -22.43 12.06 0.69
N GLY A 217 -21.75 11.86 -0.43
CA GLY A 217 -22.39 11.67 -1.73
C GLY A 217 -23.30 10.42 -1.74
N PRO A 218 -24.22 10.30 -2.71
CA PRO A 218 -25.18 9.20 -2.78
C PRO A 218 -24.57 7.81 -3.09
N GLY A 219 -23.24 7.74 -3.20
CA GLY A 219 -22.47 6.61 -3.70
C GLY A 219 -22.20 6.75 -5.21
N ARG A 220 -20.96 6.46 -5.64
CA ARG A 220 -20.59 6.38 -7.07
C ARG A 220 -20.02 5.01 -7.40
N GLY A 221 -19.79 4.77 -8.69
CA GLY A 221 -19.21 3.52 -9.17
C GLY A 221 -20.20 2.35 -9.14
N SER A 222 -19.68 1.13 -9.11
CA SER A 222 -20.51 -0.09 -9.18
C SER A 222 -21.24 -0.39 -7.87
N GLY A 223 -20.77 0.13 -6.72
CA GLY A 223 -21.38 -0.08 -5.41
C GLY A 223 -22.87 0.31 -5.32
N ALA A 224 -23.33 1.26 -6.14
CA ALA A 224 -24.75 1.63 -6.25
C ALA A 224 -25.67 0.48 -6.70
N GLY A 225 -25.13 -0.59 -7.31
CA GLY A 225 -25.90 -1.76 -7.73
C GLY A 225 -26.20 -2.77 -6.62
N SER A 226 -25.67 -2.59 -5.41
CA SER A 226 -25.92 -3.49 -4.28
C SER A 226 -27.10 -3.03 -3.43
N LEU A 227 -28.10 -3.89 -3.30
CA LEU A 227 -29.20 -3.70 -2.36
C LEU A 227 -28.72 -3.76 -0.91
N VAL A 228 -27.71 -4.58 -0.61
CA VAL A 228 -27.08 -4.60 0.73
C VAL A 228 -26.41 -3.26 1.04
N ALA A 229 -25.71 -2.65 0.07
CA ALA A 229 -25.14 -1.30 0.25
C ALA A 229 -26.23 -0.24 0.49
N TYR A 230 -27.34 -0.32 -0.25
CA TYR A 230 -28.49 0.57 -0.07
C TYR A 230 -29.14 0.40 1.31
N ALA A 231 -29.34 -0.84 1.75
CA ALA A 231 -29.92 -1.20 3.05
C ALA A 231 -29.02 -0.72 4.21
N LEU A 232 -27.71 -0.89 4.11
CA LEU A 232 -26.75 -0.44 5.11
C LEU A 232 -26.52 1.09 5.12
N ASN A 233 -27.19 1.82 4.22
CA ASN A 233 -27.11 3.28 4.10
C ASN A 233 -25.74 3.78 3.58
N ILE A 234 -25.00 2.88 2.89
CA ILE A 234 -23.75 3.15 2.18
C ILE A 234 -24.06 3.94 0.90
N THR A 235 -25.06 3.48 0.14
CA THR A 235 -25.58 4.16 -1.06
C THR A 235 -26.98 4.66 -0.78
N ASP A 236 -27.40 5.72 -1.48
CA ASP A 236 -28.72 6.36 -1.29
C ASP A 236 -29.67 6.13 -2.48
N LEU A 237 -29.29 5.28 -3.42
CA LEU A 237 -30.06 5.00 -4.63
C LEU A 237 -30.61 3.57 -4.59
N ASP A 238 -31.91 3.40 -4.84
CA ASP A 238 -32.59 2.10 -4.87
C ASP A 238 -32.20 1.30 -6.14
N PRO A 239 -31.41 0.23 -6.02
CA PRO A 239 -30.93 -0.51 -7.19
C PRO A 239 -32.04 -1.28 -7.91
N ILE A 240 -33.13 -1.65 -7.24
CA ILE A 240 -34.25 -2.37 -7.87
C ILE A 240 -35.08 -1.41 -8.72
N HIS A 241 -35.29 -0.19 -8.25
CA HIS A 241 -36.06 0.82 -9.00
C HIS A 241 -35.37 1.23 -10.31
N TYR A 242 -34.04 1.30 -10.30
CA TYR A 242 -33.23 1.75 -11.45
C TYR A 242 -32.57 0.59 -12.22
N ASP A 243 -33.00 -0.66 -11.99
CA ASP A 243 -32.47 -1.87 -12.64
C ASP A 243 -30.93 -1.99 -12.59
N LEU A 244 -30.34 -1.63 -11.45
CA LEU A 244 -28.91 -1.73 -11.23
C LEU A 244 -28.50 -3.16 -10.82
N LEU A 245 -27.45 -3.66 -11.47
CA LEU A 245 -26.97 -5.03 -11.32
C LEU A 245 -25.92 -5.14 -10.21
N PHE A 246 -26.12 -6.11 -9.31
CA PHE A 246 -25.18 -6.40 -8.22
C PHE A 246 -23.89 -7.03 -8.76
N GLU A 247 -23.99 -7.84 -9.80
CA GLU A 247 -22.89 -8.60 -10.40
C GLU A 247 -21.86 -7.68 -11.06
N ARG A 248 -22.26 -6.44 -11.39
CA ARG A 248 -21.34 -5.40 -11.86
C ARG A 248 -20.46 -4.87 -10.72
N PHE A 249 -20.95 -4.92 -9.49
CA PHE A 249 -20.20 -4.57 -8.29
C PHE A 249 -19.35 -5.74 -7.81
N LEU A 250 -19.99 -6.90 -7.63
CA LEU A 250 -19.36 -8.04 -7.01
C LEU A 250 -19.81 -9.30 -7.76
N ASN A 251 -18.88 -9.83 -8.57
CA ASN A 251 -19.14 -10.98 -9.41
C ASN A 251 -18.79 -12.28 -8.65
N PRO A 252 -19.74 -13.19 -8.43
CA PRO A 252 -19.47 -14.47 -7.75
C PRO A 252 -18.40 -15.34 -8.43
N GLU A 253 -18.23 -15.22 -9.75
CA GLU A 253 -17.26 -15.99 -10.53
C GLU A 253 -15.84 -15.40 -10.46
N ARG A 254 -15.69 -14.18 -9.93
CA ARG A 254 -14.41 -13.48 -9.83
C ARG A 254 -14.27 -12.86 -8.44
N VAL A 255 -13.52 -13.54 -7.58
CA VAL A 255 -13.17 -13.01 -6.25
C VAL A 255 -12.16 -11.86 -6.41
N SER A 256 -12.67 -10.63 -6.36
CA SER A 256 -11.89 -9.41 -6.25
C SER A 256 -12.43 -8.56 -5.10
N MET A 257 -11.56 -7.76 -4.48
CA MET A 257 -11.98 -6.84 -3.43
C MET A 257 -13.04 -5.87 -4.01
N PRO A 258 -14.22 -5.75 -3.38
CA PRO A 258 -15.17 -4.72 -3.75
C PRO A 258 -14.61 -3.34 -3.41
N ASP A 259 -14.86 -2.37 -4.27
CA ASP A 259 -14.39 -0.99 -4.08
C ASP A 259 -15.59 -0.04 -4.01
N PHE A 260 -15.85 0.50 -2.82
CA PHE A 260 -16.80 1.58 -2.62
C PHE A 260 -16.10 2.92 -2.77
N ASP A 261 -16.36 3.55 -3.92
CA ASP A 261 -16.02 4.93 -4.15
C ASP A 261 -16.97 5.87 -3.35
N ILE A 262 -16.48 6.43 -2.26
CA ILE A 262 -17.28 7.28 -1.36
C ILE A 262 -16.78 8.72 -1.40
N ASP A 263 -17.71 9.63 -1.67
CA ASP A 263 -17.45 11.06 -1.73
C ASP A 263 -17.76 11.74 -0.39
N PHE A 264 -16.75 12.39 0.19
CA PHE A 264 -16.89 13.25 1.36
C PHE A 264 -16.63 14.71 0.97
N CYS A 265 -17.34 15.63 1.62
CA CYS A 265 -17.00 17.06 1.53
C CYS A 265 -15.55 17.30 2.00
N ILE A 266 -14.79 18.13 1.27
CA ILE A 266 -13.37 18.41 1.53
C ILE A 266 -13.14 18.83 2.99
N GLU A 267 -13.99 19.72 3.52
CA GLU A 267 -13.88 20.22 4.90
C GLU A 267 -14.16 19.16 5.96
N GLY A 268 -14.95 18.13 5.63
CA GLY A 268 -15.34 17.06 6.56
C GLY A 268 -14.52 15.78 6.43
N ARG A 269 -13.73 15.63 5.35
CA ARG A 269 -12.96 14.40 5.06
C ARG A 269 -11.97 14.07 6.17
N ASP A 270 -11.20 15.04 6.63
CA ASP A 270 -10.16 14.81 7.65
C ASP A 270 -10.76 14.31 8.96
N ARG A 271 -11.96 14.78 9.32
CA ARG A 271 -12.70 14.30 10.50
C ARG A 271 -13.09 12.82 10.37
N VAL A 272 -13.46 12.38 9.17
CA VAL A 272 -13.78 10.96 8.90
C VAL A 272 -12.51 10.11 8.97
N ILE A 273 -11.39 10.60 8.43
CA ILE A 273 -10.09 9.92 8.54
C ILE A 273 -9.69 9.79 10.00
N ASP A 274 -9.81 10.85 10.79
CA ASP A 274 -9.52 10.84 12.23
C ASP A 274 -10.39 9.84 12.99
N TYR A 275 -11.69 9.77 12.65
CA TYR A 275 -12.59 8.77 13.24
C TYR A 275 -12.14 7.34 12.91
N VAL A 276 -11.90 7.03 11.64
CA VAL A 276 -11.45 5.69 11.22
C VAL A 276 -10.15 5.32 11.92
N ALA A 277 -9.19 6.26 12.00
CA ALA A 277 -7.92 6.02 12.67
C ALA A 277 -8.07 5.82 14.19
N GLN A 278 -9.00 6.51 14.85
CA GLN A 278 -9.26 6.29 16.28
C GLN A 278 -10.00 4.97 16.54
N THR A 279 -10.93 4.60 15.66
CA THR A 279 -11.79 3.42 15.82
C THR A 279 -11.07 2.12 15.48
N TYR A 280 -10.27 2.11 14.41
CA TYR A 280 -9.61 0.90 13.90
C TYR A 280 -8.10 0.88 14.16
N GLY A 281 -7.55 1.91 14.81
CA GLY A 281 -6.15 2.00 15.24
C GLY A 281 -5.33 3.02 14.44
N ARG A 282 -4.62 3.90 15.17
CA ARG A 282 -3.69 4.89 14.57
C ARG A 282 -2.34 4.30 14.17
N GLU A 283 -1.99 3.15 14.75
CA GLU A 283 -0.73 2.43 14.56
C GLU A 283 -0.92 1.06 13.89
N ALA A 284 -2.15 0.79 13.40
CA ALA A 284 -2.49 -0.41 12.67
C ALA A 284 -1.88 -0.41 11.25
#